data_AF-A0A7C7NC79-F1
#
_entry.id   AF-A0A7C7NC79-F1
#
_cell.length_a   1.000
_cell.length_b   1.000
_cell.length_c   1.000
_cell.angle_alpha   90.00
_cell.angle_beta   90.00
_cell.angle_gamma   90.00
#
_symmetry.space_group_name_H-M   'P 1'
#
loop_
_entity.id
_entity.type
_entity.pdbx_description
1 polymer ?
#
loop_
_entity_poly.entity_id
_entity_poly.type
_entity_poly.pdbx_seq_one_letter_code
_entity_poly.pdbx_strand_id
1 'polypeptide(L)'
;MSALIKQPLIRLWLYLSFSTAVLLSPTLFHWLGYGLLFIFIALIENVSIIRIIRSLRSFFFFLPVMIGFYFIISIIMTQSTLFQIFVEIGTAMIKFILVMAIMNMYTIGSGTGSVFQALRSIWVQFNKPWRKVEDWFLFMEMTLRFYPSLQRDWSRWQGIHKALGLNVEKGRIQRWKETARQLPGMIMIHLHRADDIACAMTLRGYGRQIPRGVAQPIPFTKAHFFILLIISFIFVTLHNIAQI
;
A
#
# COMPACT_ATOMS: atom_id res chain seq x y z
N MET A 1 -18.56 6.25 -12.83
CA MET A 1 -17.51 6.98 -12.08
C MET A 1 -16.85 7.99 -13.01
N SER A 2 -16.99 9.30 -12.72
CA SER A 2 -16.49 10.39 -13.57
C SER A 2 -14.97 10.30 -13.75
N ALA A 3 -14.44 10.81 -14.88
CA ALA A 3 -13.00 10.82 -15.16
C ALA A 3 -12.16 11.46 -14.03
N LEU A 4 -12.75 12.37 -13.24
CA LEU A 4 -12.14 12.98 -12.07
C LEU A 4 -11.86 12.02 -10.92
N ILE A 5 -12.79 11.09 -10.63
CA ILE A 5 -12.63 10.12 -9.52
C ILE A 5 -11.68 8.98 -9.90
N LYS A 6 -11.48 8.73 -11.20
CA LYS A 6 -10.53 7.72 -11.69
C LYS A 6 -9.06 8.12 -11.47
N GLN A 7 -8.78 9.36 -11.07
CA GLN A 7 -7.41 9.77 -10.79
C GLN A 7 -6.83 8.99 -9.59
N PRO A 8 -5.65 8.35 -9.71
CA PRO A 8 -5.10 7.49 -8.67
C PRO A 8 -4.93 8.17 -7.30
N LEU A 9 -4.55 9.44 -7.30
CA LEU A 9 -4.32 10.19 -6.07
C LEU A 9 -5.62 10.51 -5.31
N ILE A 10 -6.67 10.93 -6.03
CA ILE A 10 -7.99 11.19 -5.43
C ILE A 10 -8.55 9.91 -4.83
N ARG A 11 -8.42 8.80 -5.56
CA ARG A 11 -8.89 7.51 -5.07
C ARG A 11 -8.13 7.10 -3.81
N LEU A 12 -6.80 7.17 -3.82
CA LEU A 12 -6.01 6.89 -2.62
C LEU A 12 -6.45 7.75 -1.43
N TRP A 13 -6.61 9.06 -1.66
CA TRP A 13 -7.04 9.99 -0.61
C TRP A 13 -8.42 9.65 -0.06
N LEU A 14 -9.39 9.32 -0.92
CA LEU A 14 -10.73 8.89 -0.51
C LEU A 14 -10.68 7.68 0.44
N TYR A 15 -9.96 6.63 0.05
CA TYR A 15 -9.86 5.41 0.86
C TYR A 15 -9.06 5.62 2.15
N LEU A 16 -8.03 6.48 2.12
CA LEU A 16 -7.24 6.82 3.29
C LEU A 16 -8.05 7.66 4.29
N SER A 17 -8.72 8.71 3.82
CA SER A 17 -9.62 9.53 4.64
C SER A 17 -10.76 8.70 5.23
N PHE A 18 -11.34 7.78 4.44
CA PHE A 18 -12.39 6.89 4.92
C PHE A 18 -11.89 5.96 6.02
N SER A 19 -10.74 5.31 5.82
CA SER A 19 -10.10 4.45 6.82
C SER A 19 -9.80 5.20 8.13
N THR A 20 -9.27 6.43 8.04
CA THR A 20 -9.02 7.26 9.22
C THR A 20 -10.30 7.68 9.94
N ALA A 21 -11.36 8.02 9.20
CA ALA A 21 -12.65 8.40 9.79
C ALA A 21 -13.28 7.24 10.57
N VAL A 22 -13.17 6.03 10.02
CA VAL A 22 -13.59 4.79 10.71
C VAL A 22 -12.81 4.62 12.01
N LEU A 23 -11.47 4.69 11.97
CA LEU A 23 -10.63 4.46 13.14
C LEU A 23 -10.93 5.43 14.30
N LEU A 24 -11.17 6.70 13.99
CA LEU A 24 -11.45 7.75 14.96
C LEU A 24 -12.91 7.76 15.47
N SER A 25 -13.78 6.90 14.95
CA SER A 25 -15.20 6.85 15.35
C SER A 25 -15.38 6.34 16.79
N PRO A 26 -16.02 7.11 17.69
CA PRO A 26 -16.20 6.71 19.09
C PRO A 26 -17.42 5.79 19.33
N THR A 27 -18.50 5.97 18.57
CA THR A 27 -19.84 5.46 18.93
C THR A 27 -20.31 4.32 18.02
N LEU A 28 -20.99 3.31 18.60
CA LEU A 28 -21.43 2.08 17.91
C LEU A 28 -22.32 2.31 16.68
N PHE A 29 -23.21 3.30 16.71
CA PHE A 29 -24.13 3.59 15.59
C PHE A 29 -23.39 4.05 14.31
N HIS A 30 -22.26 4.73 14.44
CA HIS A 30 -21.51 5.25 13.30
C HIS A 30 -20.77 4.16 12.54
N TRP A 31 -20.44 3.04 13.19
CA TRP A 31 -19.90 1.85 12.55
C TRP A 31 -20.86 1.28 11.50
N LEU A 32 -22.15 1.24 11.84
CA LEU A 32 -23.19 0.80 10.90
C LEU A 32 -23.29 1.76 9.72
N GLY A 33 -23.23 3.07 9.96
CA GLY A 33 -23.20 4.09 8.90
C GLY A 33 -22.00 3.91 7.95
N TYR A 34 -20.79 3.75 8.49
CA TYR A 34 -19.59 3.48 7.68
C TYR A 34 -19.64 2.12 6.99
N GLY A 35 -20.25 1.10 7.59
CA GLY A 35 -20.51 -0.19 6.96
C GLY A 35 -21.43 -0.08 5.75
N LEU A 36 -22.52 0.68 5.86
CA LEU A 36 -23.41 0.97 4.73
C LEU A 36 -22.70 1.76 3.63
N LEU A 37 -21.91 2.77 4.00
CA LEU A 37 -21.09 3.55 3.08
C LEU A 37 -20.10 2.65 2.34
N PHE A 38 -19.46 1.71 3.04
CA PHE A 38 -18.56 0.72 2.45
C PHE A 38 -19.28 -0.16 1.42
N ILE A 39 -20.47 -0.69 1.74
CA ILE A 39 -21.27 -1.50 0.81
C ILE A 39 -21.67 -0.68 -0.43
N PHE A 40 -22.04 0.58 -0.23
CA PHE A 40 -22.40 1.49 -1.32
C PHE A 40 -21.23 1.74 -2.28
N ILE A 41 -20.03 2.02 -1.74
CA ILE A 41 -18.81 2.17 -2.56
C ILE A 41 -18.47 0.84 -3.25
N ALA A 42 -18.58 -0.30 -2.56
CA ALA A 42 -18.37 -1.63 -3.12
C ALA A 42 -19.24 -1.92 -4.35
N LEU A 43 -20.51 -1.51 -4.28
CA LEU A 43 -21.45 -1.64 -5.39
C LEU A 43 -21.06 -0.73 -6.57
N ILE A 44 -20.68 0.52 -6.31
CA ILE A 44 -20.28 1.49 -7.35
C ILE A 44 -19.03 1.01 -8.11
N GLU A 45 -18.04 0.48 -7.40
CA GLU A 45 -16.80 0.00 -8.04
C GLU A 45 -16.93 -1.40 -8.66
N ASN A 46 -18.09 -2.06 -8.51
CA ASN A 46 -18.34 -3.44 -8.98
C ASN A 46 -17.26 -4.43 -8.52
N VAL A 47 -16.73 -4.25 -7.31
CA VAL A 47 -15.73 -5.15 -6.74
C VAL A 47 -16.44 -6.34 -6.12
N SER A 48 -16.07 -7.56 -6.51
CA SER A 48 -16.68 -8.76 -5.94
C SER A 48 -16.33 -8.90 -4.45
N ILE A 49 -17.36 -8.92 -3.59
CA ILE A 49 -17.22 -9.06 -2.13
C ILE A 49 -16.43 -10.33 -1.77
N ILE A 50 -16.61 -11.41 -2.54
CA ILE A 50 -15.84 -12.65 -2.42
C ILE A 50 -14.32 -12.40 -2.47
N ARG A 51 -13.86 -11.48 -3.32
CA ARG A 51 -12.43 -11.17 -3.48
C ARG A 51 -11.90 -10.42 -2.27
N ILE A 52 -12.69 -9.53 -1.68
CA ILE A 52 -12.35 -8.80 -0.46
C ILE A 52 -12.23 -9.77 0.71
N ILE A 53 -13.24 -10.63 0.93
CA ILE A 53 -13.22 -11.63 2.02
C ILE A 53 -12.00 -12.56 1.88
N ARG A 54 -11.66 -12.97 0.65
CA ARG A 54 -10.47 -13.79 0.39
C ARG A 54 -9.17 -13.08 0.77
N SER A 55 -9.07 -11.77 0.53
CA SER A 55 -7.91 -10.96 0.94
C SER A 55 -7.79 -10.87 2.47
N LEU A 56 -8.93 -10.80 3.18
CA LEU A 56 -8.97 -10.77 4.65
C LEU A 56 -8.61 -12.11 5.31
N ARG A 57 -8.46 -13.21 4.56
CA ARG A 57 -8.13 -14.53 5.12
C ARG A 57 -6.91 -14.49 6.04
N SER A 58 -5.85 -13.80 5.63
CA SER A 58 -4.63 -13.67 6.43
C SER A 58 -4.87 -12.89 7.72
N PHE A 59 -5.83 -11.96 7.72
CA PHE A 59 -6.18 -11.15 8.89
C PHE A 59 -6.94 -11.96 9.96
N PHE A 60 -7.74 -12.97 9.56
CA PHE A 60 -8.41 -13.85 10.53
C PHE A 60 -7.41 -14.63 11.40
N PHE A 61 -6.23 -14.96 10.89
CA PHE A 61 -5.16 -15.56 11.70
C PHE A 61 -4.53 -14.58 12.69
N PHE A 62 -4.59 -13.27 12.43
CA PHE A 62 -4.06 -12.23 13.31
C PHE A 62 -5.03 -11.87 14.45
N LEU A 63 -6.34 -12.02 14.25
CA LEU A 63 -7.37 -11.65 15.24
C LEU A 63 -7.17 -12.27 16.64
N PRO A 64 -6.93 -13.59 16.81
CA PRO A 64 -6.75 -14.18 18.14
C PRO A 64 -5.55 -13.60 18.89
N VAL A 65 -4.46 -13.32 18.16
CA VAL A 65 -3.26 -12.70 18.72
C VAL A 65 -3.57 -11.29 19.23
N MET A 66 -4.31 -10.50 18.44
CA MET A 66 -4.72 -9.15 18.82
C MET A 66 -5.63 -9.15 20.06
N ILE A 67 -6.61 -10.06 20.13
CA ILE A 67 -7.50 -10.22 21.29
C ILE A 67 -6.67 -10.56 22.54
N GLY A 68 -5.75 -11.52 22.44
CA GLY A 68 -4.90 -11.93 23.56
C GLY A 68 -4.07 -10.78 24.10
N PHE A 69 -3.39 -10.03 23.22
CA PHE A 69 -2.62 -8.86 23.61
C PHE A 69 -3.47 -7.76 24.25
N TYR A 70 -4.61 -7.41 23.63
CA TYR A 70 -5.49 -6.37 24.18
C TYR A 70 -6.03 -6.78 25.56
N PHE A 71 -6.46 -8.03 25.71
CA PHE A 71 -6.99 -8.54 26.98
C PHE A 71 -5.95 -8.50 28.11
N ILE A 72 -4.71 -8.93 27.82
CA ILE A 72 -3.60 -8.88 28.80
C ILE A 72 -3.33 -7.44 29.22
N ILE A 73 -3.21 -6.52 28.25
CA ILE A 73 -2.95 -5.09 28.54
C ILE A 73 -4.11 -4.48 29.34
N SER A 74 -5.35 -4.80 28.96
CA SER A 74 -6.53 -4.25 29.61
C SER A 74 -6.66 -4.68 31.07
N ILE A 75 -6.30 -5.92 31.42
CA ILE A 75 -6.28 -6.39 32.82
C ILE A 75 -5.20 -5.67 33.63
N ILE A 76 -4.03 -5.45 33.04
CA ILE A 76 -2.88 -4.86 33.77
C ILE A 76 -3.08 -3.35 34.01
N MET A 77 -3.59 -2.63 33.00
CA MET A 77 -3.62 -1.16 33.03
C MET A 77 -4.94 -0.56 33.53
N THR A 78 -6.07 -1.25 33.38
CA THR A 78 -7.39 -0.62 33.51
C THR A 78 -8.24 -1.28 34.59
N GLN A 79 -8.96 -0.48 35.38
CA GLN A 79 -9.90 -0.96 36.43
C GLN A 79 -11.31 -1.26 35.89
N SER A 80 -11.45 -1.54 34.59
CA SER A 80 -12.74 -1.76 33.94
C SER A 80 -13.31 -3.13 34.29
N THR A 81 -14.64 -3.23 34.32
CA THR A 81 -15.32 -4.52 34.51
C THR A 81 -15.02 -5.45 33.33
N LEU A 82 -14.92 -6.76 33.55
CA LEU A 82 -14.69 -7.75 32.47
C LEU A 82 -15.63 -7.57 31.26
N PHE A 83 -16.89 -7.22 31.51
CA PHE A 83 -17.87 -6.94 30.46
C PHE A 83 -17.49 -5.74 29.58
N GLN A 84 -16.99 -4.65 30.17
CA GLN A 84 -16.52 -3.47 29.43
C GLN A 84 -15.31 -3.81 28.56
N ILE A 85 -14.39 -4.62 29.08
CA ILE A 85 -13.21 -5.10 28.33
C ILE A 85 -13.65 -5.88 27.09
N PHE A 86 -14.63 -6.79 27.21
CA PHE A 86 -15.16 -7.52 26.05
C PHE A 86 -15.81 -6.62 25.01
N VAL A 87 -16.57 -5.59 25.44
CA VAL A 87 -17.17 -4.62 24.53
C VAL A 87 -16.11 -3.82 23.80
N GLU A 88 -15.10 -3.31 24.51
CA GLU A 88 -13.98 -2.58 23.92
C GLU A 88 -13.23 -3.42 22.89
N ILE A 89 -12.88 -4.67 23.23
CA ILE A 89 -12.25 -5.62 22.30
C ILE A 89 -13.12 -5.83 21.07
N GLY A 90 -14.42 -6.09 21.25
CA GLY A 90 -15.36 -6.29 20.16
C GLY A 90 -15.44 -5.07 19.24
N THR A 91 -15.48 -3.87 19.81
CA THR A 91 -15.48 -2.63 19.02
C THR A 91 -14.18 -2.51 18.23
N ALA A 92 -13.01 -2.68 18.86
CA ALA A 92 -11.69 -2.61 18.24
C ALA A 92 -11.56 -3.58 17.07
N MET A 93 -12.02 -4.83 17.25
CA MET A 93 -12.02 -5.86 16.20
C MET A 93 -12.83 -5.44 14.98
N ILE A 94 -14.05 -4.96 15.19
CA ILE A 94 -14.90 -4.49 14.08
C ILE A 94 -14.22 -3.33 13.36
N LYS A 95 -13.52 -2.44 14.08
CA LYS A 95 -12.76 -1.34 13.47
C LYS A 95 -11.70 -1.83 12.52
N PHE A 96 -10.84 -2.71 12.99
CA PHE A 96 -9.73 -3.21 12.19
C PHE A 96 -10.21 -4.04 11.00
N ILE A 97 -11.27 -4.84 11.15
CA ILE A 97 -11.86 -5.58 10.03
C ILE A 97 -12.37 -4.60 8.96
N LEU A 98 -13.10 -3.55 9.35
CA LEU A 98 -13.66 -2.58 8.42
C LEU A 98 -12.56 -1.77 7.72
N VAL A 99 -11.57 -1.26 8.46
CA VAL A 99 -10.39 -0.56 7.90
C VAL A 99 -9.65 -1.45 6.90
N MET A 100 -9.40 -2.71 7.25
CA MET A 100 -8.71 -3.66 6.40
C MET A 100 -9.53 -3.98 5.14
N ALA A 101 -10.86 -4.07 5.24
CA ALA A 101 -11.74 -4.25 4.09
C ALA A 101 -11.71 -3.04 3.14
N ILE A 102 -11.76 -1.82 3.67
CA ILE A 102 -11.68 -0.56 2.92
C ILE A 102 -10.35 -0.48 2.15
N MET A 103 -9.21 -0.73 2.81
CA MET A 103 -7.90 -0.65 2.15
C MET A 103 -7.63 -1.79 1.17
N ASN A 104 -8.16 -2.99 1.43
CA ASN A 104 -8.11 -4.08 0.45
C ASN A 104 -8.90 -3.75 -0.81
N MET A 105 -10.07 -3.11 -0.66
CA MET A 105 -10.86 -2.67 -1.79
C MET A 105 -10.09 -1.70 -2.68
N TYR A 106 -9.42 -0.72 -2.09
CA TYR A 106 -8.51 0.18 -2.82
C TYR A 106 -7.45 -0.60 -3.61
N THR A 107 -6.74 -1.51 -2.94
CA THR A 107 -5.62 -2.27 -3.52
C THR A 107 -6.06 -3.15 -4.69
N ILE A 108 -7.21 -3.81 -4.56
CA ILE A 108 -7.80 -4.65 -5.60
C ILE A 108 -8.24 -3.80 -6.81
N GLY A 109 -8.79 -2.63 -6.52
CA GLY A 109 -9.37 -1.77 -7.53
C GLY A 109 -8.36 -0.86 -8.24
N SER A 110 -7.23 -0.54 -7.63
CA SER A 110 -6.18 0.31 -8.21
C SER A 110 -5.44 -0.45 -9.32
N GLY A 111 -5.83 -0.22 -10.59
CA GLY A 111 -5.09 -0.66 -11.77
C GLY A 111 -3.73 0.06 -11.93
N THR A 112 -2.94 -0.39 -12.90
CA THR A 112 -1.52 -0.06 -13.20
C THR A 112 -1.16 1.42 -13.38
N GLY A 113 -2.11 2.35 -13.36
CA GLY A 113 -1.85 3.80 -13.26
C GLY A 113 -1.35 4.15 -11.86
N SER A 114 -0.05 4.03 -11.64
CA SER A 114 0.54 4.11 -10.30
C SER A 114 0.36 5.49 -9.68
N VAL A 115 -0.01 5.53 -8.39
CA VAL A 115 0.08 6.72 -7.53
C VAL A 115 1.44 7.40 -7.69
N PHE A 116 2.48 6.60 -7.89
CA PHE A 116 3.82 7.06 -8.17
C PHE A 116 3.91 7.94 -9.44
N GLN A 117 3.31 7.52 -10.56
CA GLN A 117 3.25 8.32 -11.79
C GLN A 117 2.43 9.61 -11.62
N ALA A 118 1.36 9.57 -10.81
CA ALA A 118 0.60 10.77 -10.47
C ALA A 118 1.42 11.76 -9.62
N LEU A 119 2.14 11.26 -8.61
CA LEU A 119 3.05 12.05 -7.78
C LEU A 119 4.18 12.67 -8.62
N ARG A 120 4.75 11.90 -9.54
CA ARG A 120 5.76 12.36 -10.48
C ARG A 120 5.24 13.46 -11.41
N SER A 121 4.00 13.32 -11.88
CA SER A 121 3.37 14.32 -12.76
C SER A 121 3.16 15.65 -12.02
N ILE A 122 2.71 15.61 -10.76
CA ILE A 122 2.59 16.78 -9.89
C ILE A 122 3.97 17.43 -9.68
N TRP A 123 5.01 16.63 -9.46
CA TRP A 123 6.36 17.14 -9.27
C TRP A 123 6.85 17.97 -10.47
N VAL A 124 6.64 17.47 -11.69
CA VAL A 124 7.05 18.19 -12.91
C VAL A 124 6.31 19.51 -13.09
N GLN A 125 5.06 19.62 -12.63
CA GLN A 125 4.29 20.87 -12.68
C GLN A 125 4.93 21.98 -11.84
N PHE A 126 5.64 21.66 -10.76
CA PHE A 126 6.35 22.66 -9.96
C PHE A 126 7.57 23.26 -10.69
N ASN A 127 8.04 22.63 -11.77
CA ASN A 127 9.13 23.09 -12.65
C ASN A 127 10.40 23.55 -11.90
N LYS A 128 10.69 22.97 -10.73
CA LYS A 128 11.85 23.35 -9.91
C LYS A 128 13.03 22.43 -10.22
N PRO A 129 14.24 22.97 -10.50
CA PRO A 129 15.40 22.16 -10.86
C PRO A 129 16.07 21.51 -9.64
N TRP A 130 15.36 20.63 -8.93
CA TRP A 130 15.89 19.99 -7.72
C TRP A 130 16.39 18.57 -7.98
N ARG A 131 17.71 18.46 -8.16
CA ARG A 131 18.39 17.20 -8.52
C ARG A 131 18.12 16.04 -7.55
N LYS A 132 18.16 16.27 -6.23
CA LYS A 132 17.94 15.20 -5.24
C LYS A 132 16.58 14.53 -5.37
N VAL A 133 15.53 15.30 -5.63
CA VAL A 133 14.16 14.77 -5.79
C VAL A 133 14.02 14.04 -7.12
N GLU A 134 14.61 14.58 -8.19
CA GLU A 134 14.69 13.92 -9.50
C GLU A 134 15.41 12.57 -9.45
N ASP A 135 16.50 12.49 -8.69
CA ASP A 135 17.27 11.26 -8.50
C ASP A 135 16.51 10.25 -7.62
N TRP A 136 15.74 10.73 -6.63
CA TRP A 136 14.84 9.87 -5.85
C TRP A 136 13.72 9.25 -6.71
N PHE A 137 13.07 10.06 -7.56
CA PHE A 137 12.07 9.53 -8.50
C PHE A 137 12.67 8.51 -9.46
N LEU A 138 13.86 8.80 -10.01
CA LEU A 138 14.55 7.84 -10.86
C LEU A 138 14.83 6.53 -10.11
N PHE A 139 15.37 6.62 -8.90
CA PHE A 139 15.67 5.43 -8.09
C PHE A 139 14.41 4.57 -7.92
N MET A 140 13.30 5.18 -7.47
CA MET A 140 12.03 4.46 -7.27
C MET A 140 11.49 3.86 -8.57
N GLU A 141 11.53 4.60 -9.70
CA GLU A 141 11.06 4.10 -11.00
C GLU A 141 11.89 2.89 -11.45
N MET A 142 13.20 2.95 -11.29
CA MET A 142 14.11 1.86 -11.63
C MET A 142 13.90 0.66 -10.70
N THR A 143 13.76 0.86 -9.40
CA THR A 143 13.46 -0.21 -8.45
C THR A 143 12.16 -0.93 -8.81
N LEU A 144 11.08 -0.19 -9.04
CA LEU A 144 9.78 -0.78 -9.41
C LEU A 144 9.83 -1.52 -10.75
N ARG A 145 10.55 -0.98 -11.73
CA ARG A 145 10.74 -1.60 -13.05
C ARG A 145 11.56 -2.89 -12.96
N PHE A 146 12.65 -2.92 -12.19
CA PHE A 146 13.55 -4.07 -12.12
C PHE A 146 13.13 -5.13 -11.09
N TYR A 147 12.20 -4.81 -10.20
CA TYR A 147 11.70 -5.76 -9.20
C TYR A 147 11.20 -7.08 -9.81
N PRO A 148 10.35 -7.09 -10.86
CA PRO A 148 9.90 -8.35 -11.48
C PRO A 148 11.03 -9.11 -12.19
N SER A 149 12.03 -8.43 -12.75
CA SER A 149 13.20 -9.12 -13.33
C SER A 149 14.06 -9.77 -12.25
N LEU A 150 14.35 -9.05 -11.15
CA LEU A 150 15.08 -9.59 -10.00
C LEU A 150 14.39 -10.83 -9.43
N GLN A 151 13.07 -10.77 -9.26
CA GLN A 151 12.28 -11.92 -8.78
C GLN A 151 12.38 -13.12 -9.73
N ARG A 152 12.29 -12.90 -11.04
CA ARG A 152 12.44 -13.96 -12.05
C ARG A 152 13.85 -14.56 -12.04
N ASP A 153 14.88 -13.70 -12.02
CA ASP A 153 16.28 -14.13 -12.00
C ASP A 153 16.58 -14.94 -10.75
N TRP A 154 16.09 -14.51 -9.59
CA TRP A 154 16.18 -15.25 -8.33
C TRP A 154 15.46 -16.61 -8.39
N SER A 155 14.22 -16.66 -8.91
CA SER A 155 13.49 -17.93 -9.05
C SER A 155 14.18 -18.91 -10.00
N ARG A 156 14.77 -18.41 -11.09
CA ARG A 156 15.55 -19.20 -12.05
C ARG A 156 16.82 -19.73 -11.40
N TRP A 157 17.52 -18.89 -10.63
CA TRP A 157 18.71 -19.28 -9.88
C TRP A 157 18.43 -20.43 -8.92
N GLN A 158 17.33 -20.33 -8.14
CA GLN A 158 16.86 -21.41 -7.27
C GLN A 158 16.51 -22.68 -8.05
N GLY A 159 15.89 -22.55 -9.23
CA GLY A 159 15.59 -23.66 -10.13
C GLY A 159 16.83 -24.39 -10.63
N ILE A 160 17.88 -23.66 -11.00
CA ILE A 160 19.18 -24.22 -11.43
C ILE A 160 19.83 -24.98 -10.28
N HIS A 161 19.87 -24.41 -9.07
CA HIS A 161 20.43 -25.08 -7.89
C HIS A 161 19.69 -26.37 -7.56
N LYS A 162 18.36 -26.37 -7.71
CA LYS A 162 17.53 -27.56 -7.55
C LYS A 162 17.83 -28.62 -8.63
N ALA A 163 18.03 -28.22 -9.88
CA ALA A 163 18.37 -29.13 -10.98
C ALA A 163 19.78 -29.75 -10.83
N LEU A 164 20.73 -29.00 -10.29
CA LEU A 164 22.10 -29.47 -10.00
C LEU A 164 22.18 -30.37 -8.76
N GLY A 165 21.06 -30.64 -8.08
CA GLY A 165 21.05 -31.44 -6.85
C GLY A 165 21.71 -30.75 -5.65
N LEU A 166 21.93 -29.43 -5.71
CA LEU A 166 22.50 -28.64 -4.61
C LEU A 166 21.46 -28.34 -3.53
N ASN A 167 20.17 -28.39 -3.88
CA ASN A 167 19.05 -28.01 -3.03
C ASN A 167 18.38 -29.27 -2.41
N VAL A 168 19.09 -29.97 -1.51
CA VAL A 168 18.65 -31.21 -0.83
C VAL A 168 18.47 -30.98 0.68
N GLU A 169 17.94 -29.82 1.06
CA GLU A 169 17.86 -29.46 2.48
C GLU A 169 16.45 -29.61 3.08
N LYS A 170 16.36 -30.47 4.11
CA LYS A 170 15.10 -30.90 4.76
C LYS A 170 14.58 -29.90 5.82
N GLY A 171 15.35 -28.88 6.23
CA GLY A 171 15.00 -27.95 7.35
C GLY A 171 14.93 -26.45 7.00
N ARG A 172 14.17 -25.66 7.78
CA ARG A 172 13.99 -24.19 7.56
C ARG A 172 15.29 -23.38 7.76
N ILE A 173 16.08 -23.72 8.79
CA ILE A 173 17.32 -23.01 9.14
C ILE A 173 18.38 -23.22 8.05
N GLN A 174 18.46 -24.45 7.55
CA GLN A 174 19.43 -24.84 6.54
C GLN A 174 19.16 -24.07 5.22
N ARG A 175 17.90 -24.02 4.78
CA ARG A 175 17.47 -23.18 3.63
C ARG A 175 17.84 -21.70 3.76
N TRP A 176 17.72 -21.13 4.97
CA TRP A 176 18.12 -19.74 5.21
C TRP A 176 19.63 -19.56 5.08
N LYS A 177 20.41 -20.48 5.63
CA LYS A 177 21.88 -20.48 5.52
C LYS A 177 22.32 -20.61 4.06
N GLU A 178 21.67 -21.48 3.30
CA GLU A 178 21.94 -21.66 1.87
C GLU A 178 21.58 -20.40 1.07
N THR A 179 20.40 -19.82 1.32
CA THR A 179 19.97 -18.56 0.72
C THR A 179 20.97 -17.44 1.00
N ALA A 180 21.42 -17.31 2.25
CA ALA A 180 22.41 -16.31 2.64
C ALA A 180 23.77 -16.52 1.94
N ARG A 181 24.18 -17.77 1.69
CA ARG A 181 25.40 -18.09 0.92
C ARG A 181 25.29 -17.74 -0.56
N GLN A 182 24.09 -17.87 -1.14
CA GLN A 182 23.84 -17.57 -2.56
C GLN A 182 23.69 -16.06 -2.83
N LEU A 183 23.28 -15.29 -1.82
CA LEU A 183 22.94 -13.88 -1.95
C LEU A 183 24.09 -13.00 -2.49
N PRO A 184 25.36 -13.13 -2.05
CA PRO A 184 26.46 -12.30 -2.55
C PRO A 184 26.67 -12.42 -4.06
N GLY A 185 26.58 -13.64 -4.61
CA GLY A 185 26.71 -13.87 -6.05
C GLY A 185 25.62 -13.17 -6.85
N MET A 186 24.37 -13.24 -6.36
CA MET A 186 23.26 -12.52 -6.97
C MET A 186 23.42 -11.00 -6.88
N ILE A 187 23.89 -10.47 -5.74
CA ILE A 187 24.18 -9.05 -5.58
C ILE A 187 25.25 -8.62 -6.61
N MET A 188 26.32 -9.40 -6.77
CA MET A 188 27.39 -9.08 -7.73
C MET A 188 26.87 -9.00 -9.17
N ILE A 189 26.05 -9.96 -9.60
CA ILE A 189 25.43 -9.97 -10.94
C ILE A 189 24.56 -8.71 -11.14
N HIS A 190 23.75 -8.36 -10.14
CA HIS A 190 22.88 -7.20 -10.22
C HIS A 190 23.63 -5.86 -10.11
N LEU A 191 24.78 -5.84 -9.44
CA LEU A 191 25.67 -4.68 -9.38
C LEU A 191 26.28 -4.40 -10.76
N HIS A 192 26.82 -5.42 -11.43
CA HIS A 192 27.30 -5.28 -12.82
C HIS A 192 26.18 -4.82 -13.76
N ARG A 193 25.00 -5.40 -13.63
CA ARG A 193 23.84 -4.97 -14.43
C ARG A 193 23.47 -3.52 -14.16
N ALA A 194 23.56 -3.05 -12.90
CA ALA A 194 23.30 -1.66 -12.56
C ALA A 194 24.32 -0.72 -13.21
N ASP A 195 25.59 -1.12 -13.28
CA ASP A 195 26.64 -0.37 -13.96
C ASP A 195 26.40 -0.29 -15.48
N ASP A 196 26.06 -1.41 -16.12
CA ASP A 196 25.69 -1.46 -17.54
C ASP A 196 24.51 -0.52 -17.87
N ILE A 197 23.48 -0.55 -17.00
CA ILE A 197 22.31 0.33 -17.12
C ILE A 197 22.70 1.79 -16.94
N ALA A 198 23.53 2.10 -15.94
CA ALA A 198 24.00 3.45 -15.68
C ALA A 198 24.80 4.00 -16.88
N CYS A 199 25.71 3.19 -17.44
CA CYS A 199 26.45 3.50 -18.65
C CYS A 199 25.53 3.75 -19.84
N ALA A 200 24.55 2.86 -20.08
CA ALA A 200 23.57 3.05 -21.16
C ALA A 200 22.73 4.33 -20.98
N MET A 201 22.40 4.70 -19.74
CA MET A 201 21.67 5.93 -19.44
C MET A 201 22.52 7.19 -19.68
N THR A 202 23.79 7.21 -19.25
CA THR A 202 24.68 8.35 -19.47
C THR A 202 24.96 8.57 -20.95
N LEU A 203 25.15 7.49 -21.74
CA LEU A 203 25.30 7.56 -23.20
C LEU A 203 24.07 8.14 -23.90
N ARG A 204 22.87 7.89 -23.38
CA ARG A 204 21.62 8.50 -23.86
C ARG A 204 21.42 9.95 -23.42
N GLY A 205 22.42 10.57 -22.78
CA GLY A 205 22.36 11.95 -22.30
C GLY A 205 21.55 12.13 -21.02
N TYR A 206 21.24 11.05 -20.30
CA TYR A 206 20.47 11.13 -19.06
C TYR A 206 21.20 11.98 -18.02
N GLY A 207 20.47 12.85 -17.32
CA GLY A 207 21.03 13.70 -16.26
C GLY A 207 21.61 15.04 -16.71
N ARG A 208 21.67 15.34 -18.02
CA ARG A 208 22.16 16.63 -18.54
C ARG A 208 21.17 17.79 -18.40
N GLN A 209 19.87 17.51 -18.32
CA GLN A 209 18.81 18.53 -18.17
C GLN A 209 17.96 18.25 -16.93
N ILE A 210 17.73 19.30 -16.13
CA ILE A 210 16.90 19.29 -14.92
C ILE A 210 16.07 20.60 -14.93
N PRO A 211 14.75 20.57 -14.70
CA PRO A 211 13.88 19.42 -14.39
C PRO A 211 13.62 18.50 -15.60
N ARG A 212 13.33 17.21 -15.32
CA ARG A 212 13.13 16.19 -16.37
C ARG A 212 11.65 16.14 -16.76
N GLY A 213 11.37 16.01 -18.06
CA GLY A 213 10.02 15.75 -18.55
C GLY A 213 9.52 14.33 -18.22
N VAL A 214 8.20 14.12 -18.31
CA VAL A 214 7.55 12.82 -18.14
C VAL A 214 6.84 12.46 -19.45
N ALA A 215 7.09 11.26 -19.96
CA ALA A 215 6.55 10.83 -21.26
C ALA A 215 5.03 10.64 -21.25
N GLN A 216 4.46 10.17 -20.14
CA GLN A 216 3.02 9.99 -19.95
C GLN A 216 2.56 10.68 -18.67
N PRO A 217 2.35 12.01 -18.69
CA PRO A 217 1.90 12.73 -17.52
C PRO A 217 0.43 12.42 -17.22
N ILE A 218 0.12 12.20 -15.95
CA ILE A 218 -1.26 12.14 -15.46
C ILE A 218 -1.64 13.58 -15.09
N PRO A 219 -2.57 14.23 -15.81
CA PRO A 219 -2.87 15.64 -15.58
C PRO A 219 -3.44 15.84 -14.18
N PHE A 220 -2.84 16.75 -13.43
CA PHE A 220 -3.35 17.22 -12.14
C PHE A 220 -3.77 18.69 -12.29
N THR A 221 -5.06 18.91 -12.50
CA THR A 221 -5.73 20.22 -12.58
C THR A 221 -6.21 20.70 -11.21
N LYS A 222 -6.51 22.01 -11.10
CA LYS A 222 -7.08 22.62 -9.88
C LYS A 222 -8.38 21.96 -9.42
N ALA A 223 -9.20 21.44 -10.35
CA ALA A 223 -10.43 20.72 -10.02
C ALA A 223 -10.16 19.48 -9.15
N HIS A 224 -9.07 18.76 -9.41
CA HIS A 224 -8.69 17.60 -8.59
C HIS A 224 -8.28 18.00 -7.17
N PHE A 225 -7.61 19.15 -7.01
CA PHE A 225 -7.29 19.71 -5.71
C PHE A 225 -8.55 20.08 -4.92
N PHE A 226 -9.54 20.73 -5.55
CA PHE A 226 -10.82 21.01 -4.91
C PHE A 226 -11.55 19.74 -4.46
N ILE A 227 -11.52 18.68 -5.26
CA ILE A 227 -12.12 17.39 -4.88
C ILE A 227 -11.45 16.80 -3.64
N LEU A 228 -10.12 16.86 -3.52
CA LEU A 228 -9.41 16.40 -2.32
C LEU A 228 -9.87 17.14 -1.06
N LEU A 229 -10.03 18.46 -1.16
CA LEU A 229 -10.54 19.28 -0.05
C LEU A 229 -11.99 18.92 0.31
N ILE A 230 -12.85 18.74 -0.70
CA ILE A 230 -14.25 18.34 -0.49
C ILE A 230 -14.32 16.99 0.21
N ILE A 231 -13.52 15.99 -0.21
CA ILE A 231 -13.46 14.68 0.44
C ILE A 231 -13.04 14.82 1.90
N SER A 232 -11.99 15.59 2.17
CA SER A 232 -11.52 15.83 3.53
C SER A 232 -12.61 16.50 4.38
N PHE A 233 -13.30 17.49 3.83
CA PHE A 233 -14.39 18.19 4.52
C PHE A 233 -15.57 17.27 4.83
N ILE A 234 -15.96 16.39 3.89
CA ILE A 234 -17.03 15.40 4.11
C ILE A 234 -16.67 14.47 5.27
N PHE A 235 -15.45 13.95 5.33
CA PHE A 235 -15.07 13.05 6.43
C PHE A 235 -14.91 13.76 7.78
N VAL A 236 -14.45 15.02 7.79
CA VAL A 236 -14.39 15.83 9.02
C VAL A 236 -15.78 16.17 9.53
N THR A 237 -16.71 16.55 8.65
CA THR A 237 -18.10 16.82 9.05
C THR A 237 -18.80 15.57 9.54
N LEU A 238 -18.62 14.42 8.88
CA LEU A 238 -19.10 13.12 9.37
C LEU A 238 -18.52 12.78 10.75
N HIS A 239 -17.24 13.10 10.98
CA HIS A 239 -16.62 12.89 12.29
C HIS A 239 -17.21 13.79 13.38
N ASN A 240 -17.40 15.09 13.09
CA ASN A 240 -17.97 16.02 14.06
C ASN A 240 -19.42 15.70 14.40
N ILE A 241 -20.22 15.29 13.42
CA ILE A 241 -21.59 14.78 13.66
C ILE A 241 -21.54 13.55 14.58
N ALA A 242 -20.48 12.74 14.49
CA ALA A 242 -20.32 11.54 15.32
C ALA A 242 -19.90 11.80 16.77
N GLN A 243 -19.43 13.01 17.09
CA GLN A 243 -19.06 13.42 18.45
C GLN A 243 -20.21 14.08 19.23
N ILE A 244 -21.26 14.53 18.53
CA ILE A 244 -22.49 15.10 19.10
C ILE A 244 -23.45 13.96 19.44
#